data_AF-A0A945JL26-F1
#
_entry.id   AF-A0A945JL26-F1
#
_cell.length_a   1.000
_cell.length_b   1.000
_cell.length_c   1.000
_cell.angle_alpha   90.00
_cell.angle_beta   90.00
_cell.angle_gamma   90.00
#
_symmetry.space_group_name_H-M   'P 1'
#
loop_
_entity.id
_entity.type
_entity.pdbx_description
1 polymer ?
#
loop_
_entity_poly.entity_id
_entity_poly.type
_entity_poly.pdbx_seq_one_letter_code
_entity_poly.pdbx_strand_id
1 'polypeptide(L)'
;MKASILLLQTNLRAHSRMAAGSLVAVLCLVSLAMAIYLSGLRDDRAAGRTEQGATHGRDTPAESAAENPTESPGPVAQAANVPALLSETDAAHYRLIFSLQKQGDFAAARAFISRLDDTLLMGHVEAQRLQHTARPKTAELKHWLLEYADHPDALWIHRLVKRRLPRKLRKSIKSLPRQTGLAVVPAPPPPYVSKKNLTRKQRRRVSRIKRAIRIWLRRGKIRQTERLLRRGYVIHLLDRYEMD
;
A
#
# COMPACT_ATOMS: atom_id res chain seq x y z
N MET A 1 -47.31 48.69 -37.65
CA MET A 1 -46.14 49.19 -36.85
C MET A 1 -46.26 48.98 -35.33
N LYS A 2 -47.39 48.56 -34.74
CA LYS A 2 -47.51 48.33 -33.28
C LYS A 2 -47.02 46.95 -32.78
N ALA A 3 -46.93 45.94 -33.66
CA ALA A 3 -46.54 44.58 -33.25
C ALA A 3 -45.03 44.41 -33.04
N SER A 4 -44.18 45.13 -33.78
CA SER A 4 -42.72 44.99 -33.70
C SER A 4 -42.10 45.63 -32.44
N ILE A 5 -42.78 46.61 -31.83
CA ILE A 5 -42.30 47.28 -30.61
C ILE A 5 -42.53 46.42 -29.37
N LEU A 6 -43.60 45.61 -29.34
CA LEU A 6 -43.91 44.73 -28.21
C LEU A 6 -42.95 43.54 -28.09
N LEU A 7 -42.39 43.06 -29.20
CA LEU A 7 -41.42 41.96 -29.19
C LEU A 7 -40.01 42.40 -28.75
N LEU A 8 -39.68 43.70 -28.83
CA LEU A 8 -38.39 44.21 -28.36
C LEU A 8 -38.37 44.46 -26.84
N GLN A 9 -39.52 44.76 -26.22
CA GLN A 9 -39.62 45.01 -24.78
C GLN A 9 -39.66 43.74 -23.92
N THR A 10 -40.13 42.60 -24.44
CA THR A 10 -40.15 41.33 -23.70
C THR A 10 -38.75 40.71 -23.61
N ASN A 11 -37.94 40.87 -24.66
CA ASN A 11 -36.60 40.28 -24.72
C ASN A 11 -35.61 40.97 -23.74
N LEU A 12 -35.78 42.27 -23.48
CA LEU A 12 -34.95 43.00 -22.50
C LEU A 12 -35.27 42.67 -21.03
N ARG A 13 -36.46 42.15 -20.71
CA ARG A 13 -36.85 41.76 -19.33
C ARG A 13 -36.42 40.34 -18.93
N ALA A 14 -36.06 39.48 -19.88
CA ALA A 14 -35.60 38.13 -19.59
C ALA A 14 -34.14 38.08 -19.13
N HIS A 15 -33.29 38.96 -19.68
CA HIS A 15 -31.86 39.01 -19.33
C HIS A 15 -31.58 39.60 -17.94
N SER A 16 -32.45 40.45 -17.37
CA SER A 16 -32.23 41.04 -16.04
C SER A 16 -32.56 40.08 -14.88
N ARG A 17 -33.44 39.10 -15.10
CA ARG A 17 -33.84 38.11 -14.08
C ARG A 17 -32.86 36.94 -13.94
N MET A 18 -32.09 36.64 -14.98
CA MET A 18 -31.09 35.55 -14.99
C MET A 18 -29.77 35.93 -14.28
N ALA A 19 -29.41 37.22 -14.25
CA ALA A 19 -28.19 37.70 -13.58
C ALA A 19 -28.30 37.69 -12.04
N ALA A 20 -29.49 37.98 -11.50
CA ALA A 20 -29.72 38.04 -10.06
C ALA A 20 -29.69 36.65 -9.37
N GLY A 21 -30.19 35.60 -10.03
CA GLY A 21 -30.20 34.25 -9.47
C GLY A 21 -28.80 33.59 -9.41
N SER A 22 -27.95 33.87 -10.40
CA SER A 22 -26.60 33.31 -10.48
C SER A 22 -25.68 33.88 -9.39
N LEU A 23 -25.77 35.19 -9.11
CA LEU A 23 -25.00 35.82 -8.04
C LEU A 23 -25.39 35.33 -6.65
N VAL A 24 -26.69 35.12 -6.38
CA VAL A 24 -27.15 34.59 -5.08
C VAL A 24 -26.67 33.15 -4.88
N ALA A 25 -26.69 32.32 -5.92
CA ALA A 25 -26.19 30.95 -5.84
C ALA A 25 -24.67 30.90 -5.59
N VAL A 26 -23.88 31.75 -6.26
CA VAL A 26 -22.43 31.82 -6.05
C VAL A 26 -22.09 32.36 -4.66
N LEU A 27 -22.78 33.41 -4.19
CA LEU A 27 -22.58 33.95 -2.84
C LEU A 27 -22.97 32.94 -1.75
N CYS A 28 -24.00 32.12 -1.99
CA CYS A 28 -24.41 31.05 -1.07
C CYS A 28 -23.36 29.93 -0.99
N LEU A 29 -22.80 29.51 -2.14
CA LEU A 29 -21.75 28.49 -2.18
C LEU A 29 -20.43 28.97 -1.54
N VAL A 30 -20.06 30.24 -1.72
CA VAL A 30 -18.88 30.84 -1.06
C VAL A 30 -19.10 30.93 0.45
N SER A 31 -20.30 31.32 0.90
CA SER A 31 -20.64 31.39 2.32
C SER A 31 -20.62 29.99 2.98
N LEU A 32 -21.13 28.98 2.28
CA LEU A 32 -21.11 27.59 2.77
C LEU A 32 -19.69 27.04 2.88
N ALA A 33 -18.84 27.29 1.88
CA ALA A 33 -17.43 26.88 1.90
C ALA A 33 -16.66 27.57 3.04
N MET A 34 -16.95 28.85 3.29
CA MET A 34 -16.32 29.62 4.38
C MET A 34 -16.81 29.19 5.76
N ALA A 35 -18.09 28.81 5.91
CA ALA A 35 -18.62 28.23 7.15
C ALA A 35 -17.99 26.86 7.47
N ILE A 36 -17.75 26.02 6.47
CA ILE A 36 -17.04 24.74 6.64
C ILE A 36 -15.57 25.00 7.02
N TYR A 37 -14.91 25.97 6.39
CA TYR A 37 -13.53 26.33 6.72
C TYR A 37 -13.39 26.89 8.14
N LEU A 38 -14.34 27.72 8.59
CA LEU A 38 -14.36 28.26 9.96
C LEU A 38 -14.71 27.20 11.02
N SER A 39 -15.47 26.16 10.66
CA SER A 39 -15.77 25.04 11.56
C SER A 39 -14.60 24.07 11.73
N GLY A 40 -13.59 24.11 10.83
CA GLY A 40 -12.41 23.24 10.88
C GLY A 40 -11.25 23.77 11.73
N LEU A 41 -11.32 24.98 12.28
CA LEU A 41 -10.23 25.65 13.01
C LEU A 41 -10.52 25.83 14.51
N ARG A 42 -11.44 25.05 15.09
CA ARG A 42 -11.84 25.22 16.49
C ARG A 42 -12.10 23.90 17.18
N ASP A 43 -11.05 23.12 17.45
CA ASP A 43 -11.04 22.11 18.52
C ASP A 43 -9.59 21.73 18.84
N ASP A 44 -8.88 22.61 19.53
CA ASP A 44 -7.60 22.27 20.18
C ASP A 44 -7.37 23.16 21.41
N ARG A 45 -8.38 23.30 22.28
CA ARG A 45 -8.17 23.82 23.64
C ARG A 45 -9.15 23.21 24.64
N ALA A 46 -8.57 22.43 25.54
CA ALA A 46 -8.96 22.18 26.93
C ALA A 46 -10.12 21.21 27.21
N ALA A 47 -9.76 20.05 27.77
CA ALA A 47 -10.34 19.56 29.02
C ALA A 47 -9.40 18.51 29.63
N GLY A 48 -8.57 18.96 30.57
CA GLY A 48 -7.93 18.08 31.54
C GLY A 48 -8.91 17.70 32.65
N ARG A 49 -8.60 16.57 33.29
CA ARG A 49 -8.90 16.21 34.68
C ARG A 49 -10.39 15.98 35.04
N THR A 50 -10.72 14.72 35.32
CA THR A 50 -10.97 14.24 36.69
C THR A 50 -10.98 12.70 36.74
N GLU A 51 -10.46 12.20 37.86
CA GLU A 51 -10.28 10.81 38.24
C GLU A 51 -11.53 10.22 38.94
N GLN A 52 -11.39 8.96 39.40
CA GLN A 52 -12.20 8.15 40.32
C GLN A 52 -13.24 7.24 39.64
N GLY A 53 -13.35 5.93 39.91
CA GLY A 53 -12.72 5.04 40.89
C GLY A 53 -13.72 3.92 41.23
N ALA A 54 -13.35 2.64 41.06
CA ALA A 54 -13.97 1.44 41.67
C ALA A 54 -13.22 0.18 41.19
N THR A 55 -12.19 -0.27 41.91
CA THR A 55 -12.23 -1.39 42.88
C THR A 55 -12.78 -2.72 42.34
N HIS A 56 -11.88 -3.63 41.93
CA HIS A 56 -12.00 -5.03 42.35
C HIS A 56 -10.63 -5.69 42.31
N GLY A 57 -10.05 -5.85 43.50
CA GLY A 57 -8.81 -6.59 43.70
C GLY A 57 -9.01 -8.09 43.53
N ARG A 58 -7.98 -8.73 42.99
CA ARG A 58 -7.65 -10.10 43.39
C ARG A 58 -6.13 -10.21 43.37
N ASP A 59 -5.57 -10.19 44.57
CA ASP A 59 -4.17 -10.46 44.85
C ASP A 59 -3.84 -11.90 44.47
N THR A 60 -2.72 -12.10 43.77
CA THR A 60 -1.75 -13.15 44.13
C THR A 60 -0.40 -12.83 43.47
N PRO A 61 0.72 -12.98 44.17
CA PRO A 61 1.98 -12.34 43.81
C PRO A 61 3.00 -13.29 43.17
N ALA A 62 4.04 -12.65 42.65
CA ALA A 62 5.40 -13.13 42.45
C ALA A 62 5.75 -13.80 41.10
N GLU A 63 6.53 -13.04 40.33
CA GLU A 63 7.89 -13.44 39.91
C GLU A 63 8.05 -14.11 38.54
N SER A 64 8.37 -13.29 37.55
CA SER A 64 9.43 -13.57 36.57
C SER A 64 9.67 -12.32 35.72
N ALA A 65 10.53 -11.44 36.24
CA ALA A 65 11.25 -10.48 35.43
C ALA A 65 12.11 -11.24 34.41
N ALA A 66 11.79 -11.09 33.13
CA ALA A 66 12.70 -11.38 32.03
C ALA A 66 12.59 -10.23 31.04
N GLU A 67 13.67 -9.46 31.00
CA GLU A 67 13.89 -8.24 30.25
C GLU A 67 13.59 -8.44 28.75
N ASN A 68 12.68 -7.62 28.22
CA ASN A 68 12.75 -7.23 26.82
C ASN A 68 13.77 -6.08 26.74
N PRO A 69 14.88 -6.20 26.00
CA PRO A 69 15.71 -5.05 25.71
C PRO A 69 14.88 -4.05 24.92
N THR A 70 14.58 -2.95 25.59
CA THR A 70 14.13 -1.72 24.96
C THR A 70 15.33 -1.22 24.17
N GLU A 71 15.44 -1.61 22.90
CA GLU A 71 16.35 -0.97 21.96
C GLU A 71 15.83 0.44 21.72
N SER A 72 16.22 1.33 22.63
CA SER A 72 16.24 2.77 22.40
C SER A 72 17.06 2.98 21.12
N PRO A 73 16.55 3.67 20.08
CA PRO A 73 17.40 4.05 18.97
C PRO A 73 18.45 5.00 19.56
N GLY A 74 19.67 4.50 19.70
CA GLY A 74 20.79 5.29 20.18
C GLY A 74 20.97 6.54 19.31
N PRO A 75 21.59 7.61 19.86
CA PRO A 75 21.85 8.81 19.09
C PRO A 75 22.63 8.41 17.83
N VAL A 76 22.06 8.71 16.66
CA VAL A 76 22.70 8.54 15.34
C VAL A 76 24.01 9.34 15.35
N ALA A 77 25.09 8.67 15.73
CA ALA A 77 26.41 9.24 15.76
C ALA A 77 26.85 9.57 14.33
N GLN A 78 26.85 10.88 14.04
CA GLN A 78 27.73 11.57 13.09
C GLN A 78 27.55 11.20 11.61
N ALA A 79 26.62 11.92 10.97
CA ALA A 79 26.60 12.18 9.53
C ALA A 79 27.75 13.12 9.07
N ALA A 80 28.96 12.94 9.59
CA ALA A 80 30.01 13.97 9.49
C ALA A 80 30.96 13.83 8.29
N ASN A 81 30.84 12.78 7.45
CA ASN A 81 31.66 12.72 6.24
C ASN A 81 31.11 11.78 5.16
N VAL A 82 29.83 11.92 4.82
CA VAL A 82 29.30 11.33 3.59
C VAL A 82 29.43 12.41 2.50
N PRO A 83 30.09 12.13 1.37
CA PRO A 83 30.14 13.09 0.27
C PRO A 83 28.71 13.48 -0.13
N ALA A 84 28.46 14.78 -0.29
CA ALA A 84 27.17 15.27 -0.74
C ALA A 84 26.90 14.73 -2.17
N LEU A 85 25.98 13.77 -2.29
CA LEU A 85 25.63 13.12 -3.55
C LEU A 85 24.86 14.06 -4.50
N LEU A 86 24.23 15.10 -3.95
CA LEU A 86 23.46 16.11 -4.65
C LEU A 86 23.96 17.50 -4.24
N SER A 87 23.85 18.46 -5.16
CA SER A 87 24.05 19.88 -4.84
C SER A 87 23.01 20.34 -3.81
N GLU A 88 23.37 21.30 -2.94
CA GLU A 88 22.40 21.82 -1.95
C GLU A 88 21.20 22.48 -2.64
N THR A 89 21.44 23.11 -3.80
CA THR A 89 20.39 23.71 -4.63
C THR A 89 19.40 22.67 -5.15
N ASP A 90 19.88 21.57 -5.75
CA ASP A 90 18.99 20.50 -6.24
C ASP A 90 18.29 19.80 -5.08
N ALA A 91 18.98 19.57 -3.96
CA ALA A 91 18.37 19.02 -2.76
C ALA A 91 17.19 19.90 -2.26
N ALA A 92 17.36 21.23 -2.27
CA ALA A 92 16.31 22.17 -1.93
C ALA A 92 15.15 22.13 -2.96
N HIS A 93 15.45 22.11 -4.25
CA HIS A 93 14.43 21.97 -5.31
C HIS A 93 13.65 20.67 -5.16
N TYR A 94 14.31 19.53 -4.94
CA TYR A 94 13.64 18.25 -4.74
C TYR A 94 12.71 18.27 -3.53
N ARG A 95 13.17 18.75 -2.36
CA ARG A 95 12.33 18.90 -1.16
C ARG A 95 11.05 19.69 -1.46
N LEU A 96 11.17 20.76 -2.23
CA LEU A 96 10.04 21.59 -2.62
C LEU A 96 9.12 20.88 -3.61
N ILE A 97 9.67 20.21 -4.63
CA ILE A 97 8.91 19.42 -5.62
C ILE A 97 8.07 18.35 -4.91
N PHE A 98 8.67 17.55 -4.01
CA PHE A 98 7.94 16.50 -3.28
C PHE A 98 6.81 17.08 -2.41
N SER A 99 7.02 18.26 -1.82
CA SER A 99 6.04 18.94 -0.98
C SER A 99 4.87 19.48 -1.81
N LEU A 100 5.16 20.13 -2.94
CA LEU A 100 4.14 20.66 -3.86
C LEU A 100 3.30 19.54 -4.47
N GLN A 101 3.92 18.44 -4.90
CA GLN A 101 3.18 17.28 -5.41
C GLN A 101 2.28 16.64 -4.35
N LYS A 102 2.71 16.59 -3.09
CA LYS A 102 1.88 16.10 -1.96
C LYS A 102 0.63 16.96 -1.76
N GLN A 103 0.75 18.27 -2.01
CA GLN A 103 -0.36 19.23 -1.95
C GLN A 103 -1.24 19.22 -3.22
N GLY A 104 -0.80 18.53 -4.28
CA GLY A 104 -1.49 18.50 -5.58
C GLY A 104 -1.15 19.67 -6.50
N ASP A 105 -0.21 20.55 -6.12
CA ASP A 105 0.26 21.64 -6.98
C ASP A 105 1.33 21.15 -7.96
N PHE A 106 0.87 20.43 -8.98
CA PHE A 106 1.75 19.89 -10.02
C PHE A 106 2.31 20.96 -10.96
N ALA A 107 1.68 22.13 -11.05
CA ALA A 107 2.12 23.21 -11.91
C ALA A 107 3.36 23.89 -11.32
N ALA A 108 3.31 24.25 -10.04
CA ALA A 108 4.46 24.78 -9.32
C ALA A 108 5.60 23.75 -9.26
N ALA A 109 5.29 22.48 -9.01
CA ALA A 109 6.30 21.41 -9.02
C ALA A 109 7.04 21.33 -10.37
N ARG A 110 6.34 21.43 -11.51
CA ARG A 110 6.97 21.44 -12.84
C ARG A 110 7.92 22.61 -13.06
N ALA A 111 7.64 23.78 -12.49
CA ALA A 111 8.52 24.94 -12.60
C ALA A 111 9.84 24.74 -11.85
N PHE A 112 9.85 23.99 -10.75
CA PHE A 112 11.08 23.62 -10.04
C PHE A 112 11.79 22.45 -10.71
N ILE A 113 11.06 21.50 -11.29
CA ILE A 113 11.65 20.39 -12.06
C ILE A 113 12.49 20.91 -13.23
N SER A 114 12.06 21.97 -13.92
CA SER A 114 12.83 22.56 -15.03
C SER A 114 14.10 23.30 -14.60
N ARG A 115 14.33 23.49 -13.29
CA ARG A 115 15.50 24.15 -12.72
C ARG A 115 16.48 23.17 -12.07
N LEU A 116 16.21 21.87 -12.18
CA LEU A 116 17.10 20.84 -11.68
C LEU A 116 18.28 20.68 -12.64
N ASP A 117 19.49 20.64 -12.09
CA ASP A 117 20.69 20.32 -12.84
C ASP A 117 20.93 18.81 -12.87
N ASP A 118 20.75 18.14 -11.72
CA ASP A 118 20.77 16.68 -11.60
C ASP A 118 19.35 16.07 -11.70
N THR A 119 19.21 14.97 -12.44
CA THR A 119 17.95 14.24 -12.64
C THR A 119 17.90 12.88 -11.93
N LEU A 120 18.89 12.57 -11.08
CA LEU A 120 19.03 11.28 -10.40
C LEU A 120 17.78 10.84 -9.63
N LEU A 121 17.06 11.78 -8.99
CA LEU A 121 15.85 11.48 -8.21
C LEU A 121 14.55 11.57 -9.03
N MET A 122 14.62 11.78 -10.36
CA MET A 122 13.42 11.97 -11.19
C MET A 122 12.48 10.75 -11.15
N GLY A 123 13.02 9.54 -11.06
CA GLY A 123 12.23 8.32 -10.92
C GLY A 123 11.29 8.35 -9.70
N HIS A 124 11.79 8.84 -8.56
CA HIS A 124 11.00 9.05 -7.34
C HIS A 124 9.95 10.16 -7.50
N VAL A 125 10.34 11.28 -8.12
CA VAL A 125 9.45 12.42 -8.37
C VAL A 125 8.27 12.01 -9.26
N GLU A 126 8.52 11.27 -10.33
CA GLU A 126 7.46 10.79 -11.20
C GLU A 126 6.59 9.71 -10.54
N ALA A 127 7.20 8.81 -9.76
CA ALA A 127 6.47 7.81 -9.00
C ALA A 127 5.46 8.46 -8.04
N GLN A 128 5.89 9.49 -7.31
CA GLN A 128 5.01 10.25 -6.43
C GLN A 128 3.86 10.89 -7.22
N ARG A 129 4.15 11.58 -8.34
CA ARG A 129 3.11 12.17 -9.19
C ARG A 129 2.05 11.14 -9.61
N LEU A 130 2.48 9.96 -10.04
CA LEU A 130 1.59 8.88 -10.45
C LEU A 130 0.74 8.33 -9.29
N GLN A 131 1.27 8.34 -8.07
CA GLN A 131 0.56 7.92 -6.84
C GLN A 131 -0.46 8.96 -6.38
N HIS A 132 -0.13 10.25 -6.49
CA HIS A 132 -0.97 11.37 -6.04
C HIS A 132 -1.99 11.83 -7.09
N THR A 133 -1.84 11.41 -8.35
CA THR A 133 -2.88 11.62 -9.37
C THR A 133 -4.04 10.67 -9.11
N ALA A 134 -5.28 11.18 -9.03
CA ALA A 134 -6.46 10.36 -8.74
C ALA A 134 -6.63 9.17 -9.70
N ARG A 135 -6.30 9.35 -10.98
CA ARG A 135 -6.39 8.30 -12.01
C ARG A 135 -5.31 8.46 -13.09
N PRO A 136 -4.05 8.06 -12.82
CA PRO A 136 -2.99 8.14 -13.82
C PRO A 136 -3.36 7.30 -15.05
N LYS A 137 -2.93 7.71 -16.25
CA LYS A 137 -3.20 6.91 -17.46
C LYS A 137 -2.40 5.62 -17.43
N THR A 138 -2.99 4.52 -17.93
CA THR A 138 -2.28 3.24 -18.01
C THR A 138 -1.04 3.30 -18.90
N ALA A 139 -1.04 4.17 -19.93
CA ALA A 139 0.11 4.42 -20.78
C ALA A 139 1.29 5.05 -20.01
N GLU A 140 1.02 6.07 -19.17
CA GLU A 140 2.03 6.72 -18.33
C GLU A 140 2.64 5.73 -17.33
N LEU A 141 1.81 4.90 -16.67
CA LEU A 141 2.31 3.88 -15.76
C LEU A 141 3.20 2.84 -16.47
N LYS A 142 2.86 2.48 -17.72
CA LYS A 142 3.69 1.56 -18.52
C LYS A 142 5.00 2.22 -18.91
N HIS A 143 4.96 3.49 -19.32
CA HIS A 143 6.15 4.25 -19.71
C HIS A 143 7.12 4.39 -18.54
N TRP A 144 6.63 4.79 -17.37
CA TRP A 144 7.44 4.87 -16.15
C TRP A 144 8.09 3.51 -15.81
N LEU A 145 7.38 2.39 -16.00
CA LEU A 145 7.94 1.05 -15.78
C LEU A 145 8.99 0.62 -16.80
N LEU A 146 9.03 1.25 -17.98
CA LEU A 146 10.10 0.97 -18.95
C LEU A 146 11.41 1.58 -18.49
N GLU A 147 11.35 2.75 -17.86
CA GLU A 147 12.51 3.54 -17.44
C GLU A 147 12.97 3.20 -16.02
N TYR A 148 12.04 3.04 -15.07
CA TYR A 148 12.32 2.90 -13.64
C TYR A 148 11.90 1.54 -13.06
N ALA A 149 12.11 0.45 -13.81
CA ALA A 149 11.69 -0.90 -13.39
C ALA A 149 12.39 -1.40 -12.11
N ASP A 150 13.62 -0.95 -11.86
CA ASP A 150 14.46 -1.36 -10.72
C ASP A 150 14.13 -0.60 -9.43
N HIS A 151 13.26 0.40 -9.53
CA HIS A 151 12.96 1.32 -8.45
C HIS A 151 12.06 0.67 -7.37
N PRO A 152 12.16 1.07 -6.09
CA PRO A 152 11.33 0.50 -5.01
C PRO A 152 9.83 0.59 -5.30
N ASP A 153 9.36 1.73 -5.84
CA ASP A 153 7.96 1.99 -6.18
C ASP A 153 7.43 1.16 -7.37
N ALA A 154 8.31 0.54 -8.15
CA ALA A 154 7.94 -0.18 -9.36
C ALA A 154 6.95 -1.32 -9.07
N LEU A 155 7.09 -1.99 -7.92
CA LEU A 155 6.15 -3.04 -7.50
C LEU A 155 4.72 -2.53 -7.38
N TRP A 156 4.52 -1.34 -6.81
CA TRP A 156 3.19 -0.74 -6.67
C TRP A 156 2.63 -0.38 -8.06
N ILE A 157 3.41 0.31 -8.89
CA ILE A 157 3.02 0.74 -10.24
C ILE A 157 2.68 -0.47 -11.11
N HIS A 158 3.53 -1.49 -11.12
CA HIS A 158 3.31 -2.74 -11.86
C HIS A 158 2.03 -3.47 -11.43
N ARG A 159 1.75 -3.57 -10.12
CA ARG A 159 0.49 -4.15 -9.62
C ARG A 159 -0.71 -3.34 -10.08
N LEU A 160 -0.63 -2.01 -10.10
CA LEU A 160 -1.69 -1.15 -10.61
C LEU A 160 -1.95 -1.39 -12.10
N VAL A 161 -0.90 -1.44 -12.91
CA VAL A 161 -0.99 -1.75 -14.36
C VAL A 161 -1.62 -3.13 -14.58
N LYS A 162 -1.12 -4.18 -13.90
CA LYS A 162 -1.62 -5.55 -14.03
C LYS A 162 -3.10 -5.70 -13.66
N ARG A 163 -3.59 -4.93 -12.67
CA ARG A 163 -5.01 -4.89 -12.31
C ARG A 163 -5.88 -4.28 -13.41
N ARG A 164 -5.40 -3.22 -14.05
CA ARG A 164 -6.13 -2.49 -15.10
C ARG A 164 -6.12 -3.19 -16.46
N LEU A 165 -5.10 -3.98 -16.77
CA LEU A 165 -5.03 -4.68 -18.05
C LEU A 165 -5.96 -5.90 -18.09
N PRO A 166 -6.59 -6.16 -19.25
CA PRO A 166 -7.35 -7.39 -19.48
C PRO A 166 -6.41 -8.60 -19.41
N ARG A 167 -6.95 -9.76 -19.00
CA ARG A 167 -6.16 -10.97 -18.72
C ARG A 167 -5.22 -11.37 -19.85
N LYS A 168 -5.65 -11.21 -21.11
CA LYS A 168 -4.85 -11.51 -22.31
C LYS A 168 -3.58 -10.65 -22.41
N LEU A 169 -3.66 -9.37 -22.05
CA LEU A 169 -2.56 -8.42 -22.19
C LEU A 169 -1.62 -8.38 -20.97
N ARG A 170 -1.97 -9.05 -19.86
CA ARG A 170 -1.13 -9.08 -18.64
C ARG A 170 0.25 -9.71 -18.87
N LYS A 171 0.39 -10.58 -19.88
CA LYS A 171 1.66 -11.23 -20.25
C LYS A 171 2.64 -10.29 -20.96
N SER A 172 2.15 -9.19 -21.54
CA SER A 172 2.96 -8.21 -22.26
C SER A 172 3.65 -7.20 -21.34
N ILE A 173 3.28 -7.14 -20.05
CA ILE A 173 3.93 -6.25 -19.10
C ILE A 173 5.27 -6.85 -18.69
N LYS A 174 6.35 -6.05 -18.75
CA LYS A 174 7.70 -6.44 -18.30
C LYS A 174 7.64 -6.97 -16.86
N SER A 175 8.21 -8.14 -16.63
CA SER A 175 8.38 -8.66 -15.28
C SER A 175 9.36 -7.77 -14.53
N LEU A 176 9.02 -7.42 -13.29
CA LEU A 176 9.94 -6.67 -12.45
C LEU A 176 11.12 -7.53 -12.02
N PRO A 177 12.30 -6.91 -11.87
CA PRO A 177 13.45 -7.56 -11.23
C PRO A 177 13.05 -7.96 -9.82
N ARG A 178 13.60 -9.10 -9.36
CA ARG A 178 13.40 -9.53 -7.98
C ARG A 178 14.12 -8.51 -7.11
N GLN A 179 13.37 -7.70 -6.35
CA GLN A 179 13.96 -6.82 -5.33
C GLN A 179 14.51 -7.70 -4.21
N THR A 180 15.72 -8.23 -4.41
CA THR A 180 16.53 -8.88 -3.38
C THR A 180 17.21 -7.79 -2.57
N GLY A 181 16.43 -7.05 -1.80
CA GLY A 181 16.98 -6.18 -0.77
C GLY A 181 17.53 -7.05 0.35
N LEU A 182 18.85 -6.95 0.58
CA LEU A 182 19.60 -7.25 1.80
C LEU A 182 19.17 -8.52 2.59
N ALA A 183 20.10 -9.46 2.68
CA ALA A 183 19.93 -10.86 3.09
C ALA A 183 19.13 -11.69 2.08
N VAL A 184 19.85 -12.29 1.14
CA VAL A 184 19.36 -13.52 0.50
C VAL A 184 19.28 -14.56 1.60
N VAL A 185 18.15 -14.60 2.33
CA VAL A 185 17.75 -15.84 2.98
C VAL A 185 17.61 -16.80 1.80
N PRO A 186 18.49 -17.80 1.66
CA PRO A 186 18.35 -18.76 0.58
C PRO A 186 16.92 -19.29 0.68
N ALA A 187 16.19 -19.21 -0.43
CA ALA A 187 14.81 -19.67 -0.45
C ALA A 187 14.79 -21.06 0.21
N PRO A 188 13.91 -21.32 1.18
CA PRO A 188 13.88 -22.62 1.84
C PRO A 188 13.83 -23.69 0.75
N PRO A 189 14.60 -24.79 0.89
CA PRO A 189 14.61 -25.83 -0.12
C PRO A 189 13.15 -26.22 -0.41
N PRO A 190 12.79 -26.47 -1.68
CA PRO A 190 11.42 -26.81 -2.02
C PRO A 190 10.96 -27.97 -1.12
N PRO A 191 9.72 -27.94 -0.62
CA PRO A 191 9.24 -29.02 0.22
C PRO A 191 9.38 -30.34 -0.54
N TYR A 192 9.85 -31.37 0.14
CA TYR A 192 10.02 -32.69 -0.46
C TYR A 192 8.69 -33.17 -1.09
N VAL A 193 8.80 -33.71 -2.29
CA VAL A 193 7.70 -34.35 -3.02
C VAL A 193 8.09 -35.79 -3.29
N SER A 194 7.21 -36.73 -2.95
CA SER A 194 7.47 -38.15 -3.20
C SER A 194 7.54 -38.46 -4.70
N LYS A 195 8.55 -39.26 -5.06
CA LYS A 195 8.78 -39.72 -6.45
C LYS A 195 7.92 -40.94 -6.83
N LYS A 196 7.03 -41.39 -5.94
CA LYS A 196 6.16 -42.57 -6.17
C LYS A 196 5.08 -42.28 -7.21
N ASN A 197 5.00 -43.12 -8.23
CA ASN A 197 3.94 -43.09 -9.24
C ASN A 197 2.63 -43.68 -8.69
N LEU A 198 1.87 -42.86 -7.97
CA LEU A 198 0.59 -43.27 -7.37
C LEU A 198 -0.60 -42.98 -8.29
N THR A 199 -1.49 -43.96 -8.44
CA THR A 199 -2.81 -43.79 -9.07
C THR A 199 -3.69 -42.81 -8.28
N ARG A 200 -4.75 -42.27 -8.91
CA ARG A 200 -5.70 -41.36 -8.25
C ARG A 200 -6.31 -41.95 -6.96
N LYS A 201 -6.60 -43.26 -6.96
CA LYS A 201 -7.15 -43.97 -5.79
C LYS A 201 -6.12 -44.08 -4.67
N GLN A 202 -4.86 -44.39 -5.00
CA GLN A 202 -3.78 -44.45 -4.03
C GLN A 202 -3.46 -43.07 -3.44
N ARG A 203 -3.43 -41.99 -4.24
CA ARG A 203 -3.25 -40.61 -3.75
C ARG A 203 -4.32 -40.22 -2.72
N ARG A 204 -5.59 -40.56 -3.00
CA ARG A 204 -6.70 -40.34 -2.04
C ARG A 204 -6.48 -41.08 -0.72
N ARG A 205 -5.97 -42.32 -0.76
CA ARG A 205 -5.61 -43.09 0.45
C ARG A 205 -4.47 -42.42 1.22
N VAL A 206 -3.41 -42.00 0.52
CA VAL A 206 -2.29 -41.27 1.11
C VAL A 206 -2.76 -40.00 1.81
N SER A 207 -3.59 -39.17 1.16
CA SER A 207 -4.14 -37.95 1.80
C SER A 207 -4.93 -38.26 3.08
N ARG A 208 -5.69 -39.37 3.11
CA ARG A 208 -6.43 -39.81 4.31
C ARG A 208 -5.48 -40.26 5.43
N ILE A 209 -4.44 -41.03 5.10
CA ILE A 209 -3.42 -41.48 6.05
C ILE A 209 -2.67 -40.28 6.64
N LYS A 210 -2.15 -39.37 5.79
CA LYS A 210 -1.46 -38.14 6.23
C LYS A 210 -2.36 -37.27 7.11
N ARG A 211 -3.67 -37.18 6.79
CA ARG A 211 -4.65 -36.47 7.64
C ARG A 211 -4.83 -37.14 8.99
N ALA A 212 -4.94 -38.47 9.04
CA ALA A 212 -5.06 -39.22 10.30
C ALA A 212 -3.82 -39.04 11.17
N ILE A 213 -2.62 -39.18 10.59
CA ILE A 213 -1.33 -38.94 11.27
C ILE A 213 -1.30 -37.53 11.85
N ARG A 214 -1.61 -36.49 11.05
CA ARG A 214 -1.63 -35.09 11.53
C ARG A 214 -2.59 -34.89 12.71
N ILE A 215 -3.78 -35.50 12.67
CA ILE A 215 -4.76 -35.39 13.76
C ILE A 215 -4.27 -36.11 15.02
N TRP A 216 -3.68 -37.30 14.88
CA TRP A 216 -3.19 -38.08 16.02
C TRP A 216 -1.95 -37.48 16.67
N LEU A 217 -1.02 -36.95 15.88
CA LEU A 217 0.14 -36.21 16.40
C LEU A 217 -0.28 -34.98 17.20
N ARG A 218 -1.23 -34.18 16.68
CA ARG A 218 -1.80 -33.04 17.42
C ARG A 218 -2.51 -33.43 18.72
N ARG A 219 -3.00 -34.66 18.82
CA ARG A 219 -3.69 -35.22 20.01
C ARG A 219 -2.76 -36.03 20.92
N GLY A 220 -1.45 -36.07 20.65
CA GLY A 220 -0.47 -36.82 21.44
C GLY A 220 -0.54 -38.35 21.31
N LYS A 221 -1.27 -38.90 20.33
CA LYS A 221 -1.49 -40.35 20.19
C LYS A 221 -0.37 -41.06 19.42
N ILE A 222 0.86 -41.00 19.92
CA ILE A 222 2.07 -41.48 19.23
C ILE A 222 2.00 -42.98 18.94
N ARG A 223 1.61 -43.81 19.92
CA ARG A 223 1.49 -45.28 19.75
C ARG A 223 0.53 -45.69 18.62
N GLN A 224 -0.56 -44.93 18.44
CA GLN A 224 -1.54 -45.20 17.38
C GLN A 224 -0.96 -44.84 16.00
N THR A 225 -0.25 -43.72 15.92
CA THR A 225 0.49 -43.31 14.71
C THR A 225 1.53 -44.34 14.33
N GLU A 226 2.37 -44.77 15.27
CA GLU A 226 3.40 -45.78 15.03
C GLU A 226 2.80 -47.10 14.51
N ARG A 227 1.73 -47.59 15.16
CA ARG A 227 1.02 -48.79 14.72
C ARG A 227 0.47 -48.66 13.29
N LEU A 228 0.00 -47.47 12.91
CA LEU A 228 -0.48 -47.19 11.56
C LEU A 228 0.68 -47.19 10.55
N LEU A 229 1.81 -46.55 10.88
CA LEU A 229 3.00 -46.48 10.04
C LEU A 229 3.59 -47.88 9.78
N ARG A 230 3.54 -48.77 10.77
CA ARG A 230 4.02 -50.16 10.66
C ARG A 230 3.16 -51.07 9.77
N ARG A 231 1.96 -50.64 9.35
CA ARG A 231 1.11 -51.47 8.48
C ARG A 231 1.72 -51.59 7.08
N GLY A 232 1.83 -52.81 6.56
CA GLY A 232 2.45 -53.07 5.25
C GLY A 232 1.89 -52.23 4.10
N TYR A 233 0.57 -52.01 4.05
CA TYR A 233 -0.02 -51.17 3.00
C TYR A 233 0.40 -49.69 3.08
N VAL A 234 0.78 -49.18 4.26
CA VAL A 234 1.24 -47.80 4.45
C VAL A 234 2.68 -47.65 3.95
N ILE A 235 3.54 -48.63 4.24
CA ILE A 235 4.92 -48.71 3.78
C ILE A 235 5.01 -48.70 2.24
N HIS A 236 4.07 -49.38 1.56
CA HIS A 236 4.03 -49.34 0.09
C HIS A 236 3.52 -48.01 -0.47
N LEU A 237 2.70 -47.26 0.26
CA LEU A 237 2.08 -46.01 -0.21
C LEU A 237 2.90 -44.75 0.09
N LEU A 238 3.53 -44.67 1.26
CA LEU A 238 4.38 -43.56 1.69
C LEU A 238 5.84 -43.88 1.35
N ASP A 239 6.61 -42.90 0.89
CA ASP A 239 8.05 -43.09 0.69
C ASP A 239 8.80 -43.02 2.03
N ARG A 240 10.04 -43.51 2.10
CA ARG A 240 10.86 -43.51 3.33
C ARG A 240 10.91 -42.11 3.96
N TYR A 241 11.14 -41.08 3.16
CA TYR A 241 11.18 -39.69 3.61
C TYR A 241 9.83 -39.14 4.09
N GLU A 242 8.70 -39.76 3.73
CA GLU A 242 7.39 -39.36 4.26
C GLU A 242 7.06 -40.03 5.61
N MET A 243 7.90 -40.96 6.05
CA MET A 243 7.74 -41.75 7.27
C MET A 243 8.68 -41.31 8.40
N ASP A 244 9.80 -40.68 8.05
CA ASP A 244 10.76 -40.03 8.95
C ASP A 244 10.22 -38.66 9.44
#